data_AF-A0A5B8XWM4-F1
#
_entry.id   AF-A0A5B8XWM4-F1
#
_cell.length_a   1.000
_cell.length_b   1.000
_cell.length_c   1.000
_cell.angle_alpha   90.00
_cell.angle_beta   90.00
_cell.angle_gamma   90.00
#
_symmetry.space_group_name_H-M   'P 1'
#
loop_
_entity.id
_entity.type
_entity.pdbx_description
1 polymer ?
#
loop_
_entity_poly.entity_id
_entity_poly.type
_entity_poly.pdbx_seq_one_letter_code
_entity_poly.pdbx_strand_id
1 'polypeptide(L)'
;MIFVKPKYPEYLNADQVMAFNDNILLMTMGFNAVSNFPGDYNGGDPLAAHSIEKLREHVRQMVLAIGGDQDAIAFFQDPANQVYCAELAFLGASAGMHFPLNAETMIPLVGEEAWGLFLAEVEKSQAGEPNTFITMNDNPKAPLVALNLPPEDLKPAPQYAPNAAEEAQKLAFKPMTMADIVEQFLRTHVPREQMGESIAPVQGNLLSAMKPGLLEAMAMDQIPAEDPRRQAVDQLFEALIGVVSTSYSDYAEFQQNLAPLMAQARQVTGPRDDSGTGYFVPPSIFHVVAQGKHKGILGLDYVGHGLHASVTKKIANVSQEEEEDPGLVVVEPENPFAGSCQAACGGSSADGSCWCDTACAEYGDCCSDIQEHCAE
;
A
#
# COMPACT_ATOMS: atom_id res chain seq x y z
N MET A 1 -5.37 -11.07 7.28
CA MET A 1 -4.39 -9.96 7.43
C MET A 1 -3.09 -10.54 7.98
N ILE A 2 -1.95 -10.18 7.39
CA ILE A 2 -0.64 -10.50 7.98
C ILE A 2 -0.25 -9.38 8.94
N PHE A 3 0.37 -9.72 10.06
CA PHE A 3 0.98 -8.76 10.96
C PHE A 3 2.49 -8.89 10.89
N VAL A 4 3.14 -7.76 10.64
CA VAL A 4 4.59 -7.64 10.56
C VAL A 4 5.04 -6.55 11.52
N LYS A 5 6.26 -6.66 12.01
CA LYS A 5 6.92 -5.59 12.78
C LYS A 5 8.20 -5.15 12.08
N PRO A 6 8.60 -3.88 12.17
CA PRO A 6 9.89 -3.42 11.67
C PRO A 6 11.04 -4.21 12.28
N LYS A 7 11.97 -4.66 11.43
CA LYS A 7 13.28 -5.17 11.84
C LYS A 7 14.32 -4.11 11.51
N TYR A 8 14.79 -3.43 12.55
CA TYR A 8 15.73 -2.33 12.44
C TYR A 8 17.17 -2.81 12.15
N PRO A 9 17.99 -1.97 11.50
CA PRO A 9 19.42 -2.25 11.33
C PRO A 9 20.15 -2.46 12.65
N GLU A 10 21.14 -3.37 12.64
CA GLU A 10 21.93 -3.73 13.83
C GLU A 10 22.82 -2.60 14.37
N TYR A 11 23.04 -1.55 13.57
CA TYR A 11 23.80 -0.37 14.01
C TYR A 11 23.00 0.57 14.92
N LEU A 12 21.69 0.36 15.07
CA LEU A 12 20.84 1.12 15.99
C LEU A 12 20.76 0.42 17.35
N ASN A 13 20.89 1.21 18.41
CA ASN A 13 20.67 0.73 19.77
C ASN A 13 19.17 0.73 20.14
N ALA A 14 18.82 0.15 21.29
CA ALA A 14 17.43 -0.01 21.72
C ALA A 14 16.68 1.32 21.88
N ASP A 15 17.35 2.36 22.41
CA ASP A 15 16.73 3.68 22.62
C ASP A 15 16.45 4.36 21.29
N GLN A 16 17.40 4.27 20.34
CA GLN A 16 17.22 4.75 18.98
C GLN A 16 16.07 4.03 18.26
N VAL A 17 15.96 2.71 18.44
CA VAL A 17 14.85 1.92 17.86
C VAL A 17 13.49 2.38 18.40
N MET A 18 13.38 2.65 19.70
CA MET A 18 12.15 3.20 20.28
C MET A 18 11.84 4.59 19.69
N ALA A 19 12.83 5.47 19.62
CA ALA A 19 12.66 6.80 19.04
C ALA A 19 12.26 6.76 17.55
N PHE A 20 12.81 5.84 16.76
CA PHE A 20 12.39 5.65 15.37
C PHE A 20 10.99 5.06 15.24
N ASN A 21 10.54 4.21 16.17
CA ASN A 21 9.15 3.76 16.18
C ASN A 21 8.18 4.93 16.39
N ASP A 22 8.46 5.79 17.38
CA ASP A 22 7.66 7.00 17.63
C ASP A 22 7.67 7.93 16.40
N ASN A 23 8.85 8.17 15.80
CA ASN A 23 8.97 9.01 14.62
C ASN A 23 8.24 8.44 13.40
N ILE A 24 8.35 7.13 13.13
CA ILE A 24 7.63 6.46 12.03
C ILE A 24 6.12 6.53 12.27
N LEU A 25 5.66 6.34 13.50
CA LEU A 25 4.24 6.40 13.83
C LEU A 25 3.68 7.80 13.59
N LEU A 26 4.37 8.83 14.09
CA LEU A 26 3.99 10.23 13.90
C LEU A 26 4.03 10.63 12.41
N MET A 27 5.07 10.24 11.68
CA MET A 27 5.14 10.44 10.22
C MET A 27 3.96 9.78 9.49
N THR A 28 3.67 8.52 9.82
CA THR A 28 2.58 7.77 9.19
C THR A 28 1.23 8.44 9.45
N MET A 29 1.02 8.92 10.67
CA MET A 29 -0.20 9.65 11.04
C MET A 29 -0.31 11.00 10.34
N GLY A 30 0.79 11.75 10.23
CA GLY A 30 0.84 13.00 9.46
C GLY A 30 0.50 12.76 7.99
N PHE A 31 1.16 11.80 7.33
CA PHE A 31 0.85 11.46 5.94
C PHE A 31 -0.58 10.94 5.75
N ASN A 32 -1.08 10.14 6.69
CA ASN A 32 -2.44 9.61 6.62
C ASN A 32 -3.49 10.73 6.71
N ALA A 33 -3.22 11.79 7.48
CA ALA A 33 -4.11 12.94 7.60
C ALA A 33 -4.09 13.85 6.36
N VAL A 34 -2.95 14.01 5.68
CA VAL A 34 -2.84 14.95 4.55
C VAL A 34 -3.06 14.30 3.19
N SER A 35 -2.98 12.97 3.10
CA SER A 35 -3.14 12.23 1.84
C SER A 35 -4.60 11.83 1.63
N ASN A 36 -5.10 12.05 0.42
CA ASN A 36 -6.34 11.43 -0.04
C ASN A 36 -6.00 10.20 -0.90
N PHE A 37 -6.44 9.01 -0.49
CA PHE A 37 -6.12 7.78 -1.20
C PHE A 37 -7.06 7.61 -2.41
N PRO A 38 -6.53 7.60 -3.65
CA PRO A 38 -7.35 7.37 -4.82
C PRO A 38 -7.99 5.97 -4.77
N GLY A 39 -9.23 5.85 -5.25
CA GLY A 39 -9.94 4.58 -5.31
C GLY A 39 -9.52 3.70 -6.50
N ASP A 40 -8.85 4.28 -7.48
CA ASP A 40 -8.46 3.67 -8.75
C ASP A 40 -6.93 3.51 -8.83
N TYR A 41 -6.38 2.55 -8.07
CA TYR A 41 -5.00 2.15 -8.27
C TYR A 41 -4.84 1.49 -9.66
N ASN A 42 -4.43 2.27 -10.65
CA ASN A 42 -4.30 1.84 -12.05
C ASN A 42 -2.88 1.32 -12.40
N GLY A 43 -1.92 1.45 -11.49
CA GLY A 43 -0.51 1.05 -11.69
C GLY A 43 0.28 1.86 -12.73
N GLY A 44 -0.35 2.80 -13.43
CA GLY A 44 0.33 3.71 -14.35
C GLY A 44 0.89 4.96 -13.67
N ASP A 45 0.34 5.32 -12.51
CA ASP A 45 0.70 6.57 -11.83
C ASP A 45 2.10 6.51 -11.19
N PRO A 46 2.84 7.63 -11.19
CA PRO A 46 4.20 7.66 -10.65
C PRO A 46 4.22 7.49 -9.12
N LEU A 47 5.20 6.73 -8.61
CA LEU A 47 5.49 6.76 -7.17
C LEU A 47 6.14 8.10 -6.81
N ALA A 48 5.35 9.05 -6.32
CA ALA A 48 5.80 10.42 -6.08
C ALA A 48 7.01 10.52 -5.12
N ALA A 49 7.04 9.69 -4.07
CA ALA A 49 8.09 9.64 -3.06
C ALA A 49 9.16 8.55 -3.31
N HIS A 50 9.57 8.35 -4.56
CA HIS A 50 10.50 7.29 -4.98
C HIS A 50 11.99 7.52 -4.64
N SER A 51 12.36 8.69 -4.12
CA SER A 51 13.75 9.03 -3.79
C SER A 51 13.83 9.84 -2.48
N ILE A 52 15.02 9.94 -1.88
CA ILE A 52 15.23 10.71 -0.64
C ILE A 52 14.94 12.20 -0.81
N GLU A 53 15.21 12.76 -1.98
CA GLU A 53 14.91 14.15 -2.31
C GLU A 53 13.39 14.36 -2.40
N LYS A 54 12.68 13.51 -3.13
CA LYS A 54 11.22 13.59 -3.22
C LYS A 54 10.56 13.33 -1.87
N LEU A 55 11.08 12.38 -1.10
CA LEU A 55 10.64 12.10 0.25
C LEU A 55 10.83 13.30 1.18
N ARG A 56 11.94 14.04 1.07
CA ARG A 56 12.18 15.29 1.82
C ARG A 56 11.10 16.32 1.52
N GLU A 57 10.73 16.48 0.25
CA GLU A 57 9.67 17.42 -0.13
C GLU A 57 8.32 16.99 0.44
N HIS A 58 7.98 15.69 0.40
CA HIS A 58 6.75 15.19 1.01
C HIS A 58 6.73 15.42 2.53
N VAL A 59 7.86 15.23 3.22
CA VAL A 59 7.96 15.54 4.66
C VAL A 59 7.76 17.04 4.92
N ARG A 60 8.40 17.90 4.13
CA ARG A 60 8.24 19.36 4.22
C ARG A 60 6.77 19.75 4.10
N GLN A 61 6.11 19.26 3.05
CA GLN A 61 4.70 19.57 2.77
C GLN A 61 3.78 18.99 3.84
N MET A 62 4.04 17.78 4.33
CA MET A 62 3.24 17.19 5.41
C MET A 62 3.29 18.05 6.68
N VAL A 63 4.48 18.48 7.10
CA VAL A 63 4.64 19.32 8.30
C VAL A 63 3.92 20.66 8.13
N LEU A 64 4.06 21.29 6.96
CA LEU A 64 3.35 22.55 6.64
C LEU A 64 1.83 22.38 6.62
N ALA A 65 1.33 21.32 5.98
CA ALA A 65 -0.11 21.03 5.87
C ALA A 65 -0.74 20.74 7.24
N ILE A 66 -0.08 19.96 8.10
CA ILE A 66 -0.52 19.76 9.49
C ILE A 66 -0.58 21.08 10.26
N GLY A 67 0.39 21.97 10.02
CA GLY A 67 0.37 23.34 10.56
C GLY A 67 -0.69 24.27 9.95
N GLY A 68 -1.47 23.81 8.96
CA GLY A 68 -2.58 24.54 8.35
C GLY A 68 -2.26 25.28 7.04
N ASP A 69 -1.07 25.08 6.47
CA ASP A 69 -0.68 25.70 5.19
C ASP A 69 -1.52 25.16 4.03
N GLN A 70 -2.20 26.06 3.31
CA GLN A 70 -3.15 25.69 2.26
C GLN A 70 -2.48 25.22 0.97
N ASP A 71 -1.29 25.76 0.64
CA ASP A 71 -0.55 25.33 -0.56
C ASP A 71 0.00 23.92 -0.34
N ALA A 72 0.43 23.61 0.89
CA ALA A 72 0.87 22.29 1.28
C ALA A 72 -0.29 21.27 1.31
N ILE A 73 -1.50 21.67 1.69
CA ILE A 73 -2.69 20.83 1.57
C ILE A 73 -3.00 20.56 0.09
N ALA A 74 -2.95 21.59 -0.76
CA ALA A 74 -3.18 21.45 -2.19
C ALA A 74 -2.13 20.55 -2.87
N PHE A 75 -0.88 20.54 -2.37
CA PHE A 75 0.17 19.65 -2.87
C PHE A 75 -0.25 18.17 -2.84
N PHE A 76 -0.86 17.70 -1.76
CA PHE A 76 -1.32 16.29 -1.63
C PHE A 76 -2.62 15.99 -2.40
N GLN A 77 -3.30 17.02 -2.90
CA GLN A 77 -4.47 16.86 -3.77
C GLN A 77 -4.08 16.80 -5.25
N ASP A 78 -2.87 17.27 -5.60
CA ASP A 78 -2.32 17.17 -6.95
C ASP A 78 -2.07 15.69 -7.31
N PRO A 79 -2.65 15.17 -8.40
CA PRO A 79 -2.39 13.82 -8.90
C PRO A 79 -0.90 13.45 -9.00
N ALA A 80 -0.02 14.41 -9.26
CA ALA A 80 1.42 14.17 -9.34
C ALA A 80 2.09 13.82 -7.99
N ASN A 81 1.44 14.12 -6.86
CA ASN A 81 1.94 13.84 -5.50
C ASN A 81 0.98 12.97 -4.68
N GLN A 82 -0.01 12.36 -5.32
CA GLN A 82 -0.92 11.45 -4.64
C GLN A 82 -0.15 10.27 -4.05
N VAL A 83 -0.64 9.82 -2.90
CA VAL A 83 -0.11 8.67 -2.17
C VAL A 83 -1.21 7.64 -2.14
N TYR A 84 -0.90 6.40 -2.50
CA TYR A 84 -1.87 5.31 -2.39
C TYR A 84 -1.87 4.68 -1.00
N CYS A 85 -2.97 4.03 -0.63
CA CYS A 85 -3.11 3.38 0.66
C CYS A 85 -2.03 2.30 0.89
N ALA A 86 -1.61 1.61 -0.18
CA ALA A 86 -0.52 0.64 -0.16
C ALA A 86 0.86 1.28 0.08
N GLU A 87 1.02 2.55 -0.27
CA GLU A 87 2.28 3.31 -0.16
C GLU A 87 2.45 3.99 1.19
N LEU A 88 1.36 4.24 1.92
CA LEU A 88 1.40 4.97 3.20
C LEU A 88 2.44 4.40 4.18
N ALA A 89 2.47 3.07 4.35
CA ALA A 89 3.42 2.42 5.24
C ALA A 89 4.88 2.54 4.72
N PHE A 90 5.08 2.53 3.41
CA PHE A 90 6.39 2.79 2.81
C PHE A 90 6.83 4.25 3.02
N LEU A 91 5.92 5.20 2.82
CA LEU A 91 6.17 6.63 2.94
C LEU A 91 6.50 6.99 4.39
N GLY A 92 5.63 6.61 5.33
CA GLY A 92 5.83 6.84 6.76
C GLY A 92 7.09 6.17 7.30
N ALA A 93 7.37 4.93 6.91
CA ALA A 93 8.59 4.24 7.33
C ALA A 93 9.86 4.87 6.73
N SER A 94 9.84 5.23 5.44
CA SER A 94 11.00 5.85 4.80
C SER A 94 11.27 7.24 5.38
N ALA A 95 10.23 8.06 5.52
CA ALA A 95 10.34 9.38 6.12
C ALA A 95 10.81 9.31 7.56
N GLY A 96 10.21 8.42 8.37
CA GLY A 96 10.54 8.25 9.77
C GLY A 96 11.99 7.83 10.01
N MET A 97 12.60 7.09 9.08
CA MET A 97 14.01 6.71 9.18
C MET A 97 14.98 7.82 8.75
N HIS A 98 14.56 8.76 7.91
CA HIS A 98 15.44 9.76 7.30
C HIS A 98 15.28 11.17 7.84
N PHE A 99 14.12 11.51 8.37
CA PHE A 99 13.78 12.86 8.79
C PHE A 99 13.16 12.81 10.20
N PRO A 100 13.99 12.80 11.26
CA PRO A 100 13.50 12.95 12.63
C PRO A 100 12.61 14.20 12.77
N LEU A 101 11.43 14.07 13.37
CA LEU A 101 10.54 15.20 13.68
C LEU A 101 11.04 15.92 14.95
N ASN A 102 12.17 16.60 14.82
CA ASN A 102 12.80 17.42 15.85
C ASN A 102 13.26 18.76 15.29
N ALA A 103 13.64 19.69 16.16
CA ALA A 103 14.01 21.05 15.75
C ALA A 103 15.24 21.07 14.84
N GLU A 104 16.24 20.22 15.10
CA GLU A 104 17.48 20.13 14.29
C GLU A 104 17.18 19.81 12.83
N THR A 105 16.19 18.96 12.56
CA THR A 105 15.83 18.55 11.21
C THR A 105 14.75 19.45 10.59
N MET A 106 13.74 19.84 11.36
CA MET A 106 12.54 20.49 10.82
C MET A 106 12.70 22.00 10.65
N ILE A 107 13.37 22.72 11.57
CA ILE A 107 13.54 24.17 11.43
C ILE A 107 14.26 24.54 10.12
N PRO A 108 15.35 23.86 9.71
CA PRO A 108 15.98 24.12 8.42
C PRO A 108 15.08 23.79 7.21
N LEU A 109 14.10 22.90 7.37
CA LEU A 109 13.26 22.39 6.29
C LEU A 109 11.99 23.23 6.08
N VAL A 110 11.33 23.64 7.17
CA VAL A 110 10.03 24.35 7.12
C VAL A 110 10.08 25.75 7.75
N GLY A 111 11.14 26.09 8.49
CA GLY A 111 11.24 27.32 9.27
C GLY A 111 10.67 27.18 10.69
N GLU A 112 11.10 28.06 11.58
CA GLU A 112 10.76 28.01 13.02
C GLU A 112 9.27 28.21 13.28
N GLU A 113 8.62 29.13 12.57
CA GLU A 113 7.19 29.41 12.71
C GLU A 113 6.33 28.19 12.34
N ALA A 114 6.57 27.61 11.16
CA ALA A 114 5.85 26.43 10.69
C ALA A 114 6.08 25.22 11.60
N TRP A 115 7.32 25.04 12.09
CA TRP A 115 7.62 23.99 13.05
C TRP A 115 6.84 24.18 14.37
N GLY A 116 6.75 25.41 14.86
CA GLY A 116 5.93 25.75 16.03
C GLY A 116 4.44 25.43 15.86
N LEU A 117 3.88 25.67 14.67
CA LEU A 117 2.49 25.31 14.36
C LEU A 117 2.28 23.78 14.36
N PHE A 118 3.21 23.03 13.77
CA PHE A 118 3.18 21.56 13.83
C PHE A 118 3.25 21.04 15.28
N LEU A 119 4.16 21.58 16.09
CA LEU A 119 4.28 21.22 17.51
C LEU A 119 2.98 21.47 18.28
N ALA A 120 2.31 22.60 18.03
CA ALA A 120 1.03 22.91 18.65
C ALA A 120 -0.05 21.85 18.35
N GLU A 121 -0.07 21.28 17.13
CA GLU A 121 -0.98 20.18 16.79
C GLU A 121 -0.64 18.87 17.50
N VAL A 122 0.66 18.59 17.72
CA VAL A 122 1.08 17.43 18.51
C VAL A 122 0.69 17.60 19.98
N GLU A 123 0.88 18.79 20.56
CA GLU A 123 0.48 19.12 21.93
C GLU A 123 -1.04 18.96 22.13
N LYS A 124 -1.85 19.47 21.19
CA LYS A 124 -3.31 19.24 21.19
C LYS A 124 -3.65 17.76 21.15
N SER A 125 -2.99 16.98 20.30
CA SER A 125 -3.19 15.53 20.24
C SER A 125 -2.91 14.85 21.58
N GLN A 126 -1.79 15.20 22.23
CA GLN A 126 -1.42 14.67 23.55
C GLN A 126 -2.38 15.10 24.67
N ALA A 127 -2.98 16.27 24.55
CA ALA A 127 -4.02 16.77 25.46
C ALA A 127 -5.41 16.17 25.19
N GLY A 128 -5.58 15.40 24.10
CA GLY A 128 -6.88 14.87 23.68
C GLY A 128 -7.82 15.94 23.10
N GLU A 129 -7.26 17.05 22.63
CA GLU A 129 -7.99 18.15 22.00
C GLU A 129 -8.16 17.92 20.49
N PRO A 130 -9.16 18.56 19.85
CA PRO A 130 -9.27 18.57 18.38
C PRO A 130 -7.98 19.09 17.74
N ASN A 131 -7.45 18.35 16.77
CA ASN A 131 -6.17 18.63 16.13
C ASN A 131 -6.16 18.14 14.68
N THR A 132 -5.26 18.68 13.88
CA THR A 132 -5.21 18.47 12.43
C THR A 132 -4.99 17.00 12.04
N PHE A 133 -4.21 16.24 12.82
CA PHE A 133 -3.97 14.80 12.55
C PHE A 133 -5.26 13.97 12.55
N ILE A 134 -6.30 14.45 13.23
CA ILE A 134 -7.61 13.80 13.31
C ILE A 134 -8.61 14.48 12.38
N THR A 135 -8.67 15.82 12.37
CA THR A 135 -9.71 16.53 11.61
C THR A 135 -9.56 16.43 10.10
N MET A 136 -8.34 16.19 9.61
CA MET A 136 -8.09 15.91 8.19
C MET A 136 -8.10 14.42 7.85
N ASN A 137 -8.31 13.54 8.83
CA ASN A 137 -8.13 12.11 8.66
C ASN A 137 -9.46 11.36 8.65
N ASP A 138 -9.77 10.70 7.54
CA ASP A 138 -10.99 9.91 7.38
C ASP A 138 -10.97 8.58 8.15
N ASN A 139 -9.83 8.20 8.74
CA ASN A 139 -9.73 6.96 9.51
C ASN A 139 -10.32 7.14 10.93
N PRO A 140 -11.44 6.48 11.27
CA PRO A 140 -12.07 6.61 12.58
C PRO A 140 -11.23 6.01 13.72
N LYS A 141 -10.12 5.32 13.40
CA LYS A 141 -9.17 4.79 14.39
C LYS A 141 -7.97 5.71 14.61
N ALA A 142 -7.82 6.79 13.85
CA ALA A 142 -6.76 7.78 14.03
C ALA A 142 -6.66 8.29 15.49
N PRO A 143 -7.77 8.56 16.21
CA PRO A 143 -7.70 9.01 17.61
C PRO A 143 -7.11 7.99 18.60
N LEU A 144 -6.98 6.71 18.22
CA LEU A 144 -6.42 5.67 19.08
C LEU A 144 -4.89 5.64 19.06
N VAL A 145 -4.26 6.43 18.19
CA VAL A 145 -2.81 6.44 18.00
C VAL A 145 -2.20 7.51 18.89
N ALA A 146 -1.32 7.08 19.81
CA ALA A 146 -0.56 8.01 20.65
C ALA A 146 0.59 8.63 19.84
N LEU A 147 0.63 9.96 19.78
CA LEU A 147 1.62 10.73 19.03
C LEU A 147 2.71 11.26 19.97
N ASN A 148 3.93 10.73 19.82
CA ASN A 148 5.10 11.16 20.58
C ASN A 148 6.13 11.79 19.64
N LEU A 149 6.75 12.89 20.08
CA LEU A 149 7.91 13.44 19.40
C LEU A 149 9.16 12.60 19.71
N PRO A 150 10.03 12.37 18.72
CA PRO A 150 11.34 11.78 19.00
C PRO A 150 12.23 12.73 19.81
N PRO A 151 13.33 12.24 20.42
CA PRO A 151 14.33 13.08 21.05
C PRO A 151 14.97 14.09 20.09
N GLU A 152 15.35 15.26 20.63
CA GLU A 152 16.00 16.33 19.85
C GLU A 152 17.34 15.92 19.23
N ASP A 153 18.06 14.97 19.85
CA ASP A 153 19.35 14.48 19.36
C ASP A 153 19.25 13.26 18.43
N LEU A 154 18.02 12.83 18.09
CA LEU A 154 17.80 11.77 17.10
C LEU A 154 18.25 12.26 15.72
N LYS A 155 19.21 11.55 15.13
CA LYS A 155 19.72 11.80 13.78
C LYS A 155 19.03 10.89 12.77
N PRO A 156 19.06 11.21 11.46
CA PRO A 156 18.66 10.27 10.42
C PRO A 156 19.38 8.92 10.60
N ALA A 157 18.64 7.80 10.49
CA ALA A 157 19.16 6.46 10.73
C ALA A 157 20.46 6.15 9.96
N PRO A 158 20.62 6.54 8.68
CA PRO A 158 21.87 6.32 7.95
C PRO A 158 23.10 6.94 8.59
N GLN A 159 22.97 8.01 9.39
CA GLN A 159 24.13 8.65 10.04
C GLN A 159 24.75 7.79 11.16
N TYR A 160 24.00 6.81 11.69
CA TYR A 160 24.52 5.84 12.64
C TYR A 160 25.19 4.64 11.94
N ALA A 161 25.02 4.51 10.63
CA ALA A 161 25.54 3.37 9.89
C ALA A 161 27.05 3.47 9.65
N PRO A 162 27.79 2.34 9.68
CA PRO A 162 29.21 2.30 9.30
C PRO A 162 29.46 2.79 7.86
N ASN A 163 28.48 2.57 6.97
CA ASN A 163 28.48 2.94 5.56
C ASN A 163 27.43 4.02 5.28
N ALA A 164 27.42 5.09 6.08
CA ALA A 164 26.41 6.15 6.06
C ALA A 164 26.06 6.68 4.66
N ALA A 165 27.04 6.88 3.78
CA ALA A 165 26.80 7.39 2.42
C ALA A 165 25.95 6.44 1.56
N GLU A 166 26.09 5.13 1.73
CA GLU A 166 25.31 4.13 1.00
C GLU A 166 23.91 3.98 1.60
N GLU A 167 23.81 3.91 2.94
CA GLU A 167 22.52 3.85 3.64
C GLU A 167 21.67 5.09 3.40
N ALA A 168 22.30 6.27 3.24
CA ALA A 168 21.62 7.53 2.99
C ALA A 168 20.88 7.55 1.64
N GLN A 169 21.13 6.60 0.75
CA GLN A 169 20.42 6.47 -0.54
C GLN A 169 19.30 5.44 -0.51
N LYS A 170 19.16 4.67 0.59
CA LYS A 170 18.18 3.59 0.70
C LYS A 170 16.88 4.11 1.31
N LEU A 171 15.75 3.73 0.74
CA LEU A 171 14.44 3.91 1.37
C LEU A 171 14.17 2.78 2.39
N ALA A 172 13.14 2.91 3.22
CA ALA A 172 12.79 1.86 4.19
C ALA A 172 12.57 0.52 3.51
N PHE A 173 11.80 0.53 2.42
CA PHE A 173 11.64 -0.58 1.49
C PHE A 173 12.02 -0.08 0.10
N LYS A 174 12.83 -0.84 -0.63
CA LYS A 174 13.17 -0.48 -2.01
C LYS A 174 11.91 -0.56 -2.88
N PRO A 175 11.47 0.50 -3.59
CA PRO A 175 10.39 0.38 -4.56
C PRO A 175 10.70 -0.68 -5.62
N MET A 176 9.68 -1.38 -6.08
CA MET A 176 9.81 -2.43 -7.09
C MET A 176 9.60 -1.87 -8.49
N THR A 177 10.33 -2.39 -9.46
CA THR A 177 9.96 -2.28 -10.88
C THR A 177 9.02 -3.41 -11.26
N MET A 178 8.40 -3.36 -12.45
CA MET A 178 7.58 -4.48 -12.94
C MET A 178 8.39 -5.78 -13.06
N ALA A 179 9.67 -5.67 -13.45
CA ALA A 179 10.60 -6.78 -13.45
C ALA A 179 10.81 -7.36 -12.04
N ASP A 180 10.96 -6.51 -11.02
CA ASP A 180 11.10 -6.98 -9.64
C ASP A 180 9.79 -7.66 -9.17
N ILE A 181 8.62 -7.15 -9.55
CA ILE A 181 7.32 -7.79 -9.24
C ILE A 181 7.26 -9.21 -9.82
N VAL A 182 7.62 -9.39 -11.09
CA VAL A 182 7.65 -10.71 -11.74
C VAL A 182 8.66 -11.63 -11.06
N GLU A 183 9.88 -11.16 -10.79
CA GLU A 183 10.90 -11.97 -10.12
C GLU A 183 10.44 -12.42 -8.74
N GLN A 184 9.88 -11.51 -7.93
CA GLN A 184 9.42 -11.83 -6.59
C GLN A 184 8.18 -12.71 -6.60
N PHE A 185 7.31 -12.55 -7.60
CA PHE A 185 6.20 -13.47 -7.83
C PHE A 185 6.70 -14.90 -8.01
N LEU A 186 7.66 -15.11 -8.92
CA LEU A 186 8.27 -16.43 -9.17
C LEU A 186 8.94 -17.00 -7.91
N ARG A 187 9.57 -16.14 -7.11
CA ARG A 187 10.23 -16.54 -5.85
C ARG A 187 9.30 -16.78 -4.68
N THR A 188 8.03 -16.36 -4.72
CA THR A 188 7.12 -16.43 -3.56
C THR A 188 5.89 -17.28 -3.78
N HIS A 189 5.23 -17.21 -4.93
CA HIS A 189 3.93 -17.88 -5.15
C HIS A 189 4.10 -19.37 -5.47
N VAL A 190 5.09 -19.70 -6.31
CA VAL A 190 5.41 -21.08 -6.69
C VAL A 190 6.93 -21.23 -6.62
N PRO A 191 7.52 -21.22 -5.41
CA PRO A 191 8.96 -21.04 -5.22
C PRO A 191 9.75 -22.26 -5.69
N ARG A 192 10.27 -22.18 -6.91
CA ARG A 192 11.13 -23.20 -7.53
C ARG A 192 12.35 -23.56 -6.67
N GLU A 193 12.89 -22.58 -5.96
CA GLU A 193 13.95 -22.77 -4.96
C GLU A 193 13.60 -23.80 -3.87
N GLN A 194 12.33 -23.87 -3.47
CA GLN A 194 11.86 -24.75 -2.39
C GLN A 194 11.18 -26.02 -2.92
N MET A 195 10.48 -25.90 -4.05
CA MET A 195 9.66 -26.97 -4.62
C MET A 195 10.38 -27.80 -5.69
N GLY A 196 11.54 -27.35 -6.16
CA GLY A 196 12.36 -28.02 -7.17
C GLY A 196 11.87 -27.85 -8.62
N GLU A 197 12.65 -28.37 -9.58
CA GLU A 197 12.48 -28.05 -11.01
C GLU A 197 11.24 -28.67 -11.66
N SER A 198 10.63 -29.68 -11.03
CA SER A 198 9.42 -30.32 -11.54
C SER A 198 8.21 -29.39 -11.65
N ILE A 199 8.24 -28.25 -10.93
CA ILE A 199 7.16 -27.26 -10.96
C ILE A 199 7.30 -26.23 -12.10
N ALA A 200 8.36 -26.29 -12.92
CA ALA A 200 8.59 -25.33 -14.01
C ALA A 200 7.38 -25.14 -14.95
N PRO A 201 6.68 -26.21 -15.42
CA PRO A 201 5.51 -26.02 -16.29
C PRO A 201 4.36 -25.28 -15.59
N VAL A 202 4.17 -25.51 -14.29
CA VAL A 202 3.13 -24.84 -13.49
C VAL A 202 3.48 -23.37 -13.33
N GLN A 203 4.74 -23.06 -13.00
CA GLN A 203 5.21 -21.69 -12.85
C GLN A 203 5.10 -20.90 -14.16
N GLY A 204 5.42 -21.53 -15.30
CA GLY A 204 5.28 -20.94 -16.64
C GLY A 204 3.84 -20.64 -17.03
N ASN A 205 2.92 -21.59 -16.81
CA ASN A 205 1.49 -21.39 -17.06
C ASN A 205 0.92 -20.24 -16.22
N LEU A 206 1.33 -20.15 -14.96
CA LEU A 206 0.89 -19.10 -14.07
C LEU A 206 1.42 -17.73 -14.51
N LEU A 207 2.70 -17.63 -14.90
CA LEU A 207 3.24 -16.40 -15.47
C LEU A 207 2.51 -16.00 -16.75
N SER A 208 2.21 -16.97 -17.64
CA SER A 208 1.43 -16.72 -18.85
C SER A 208 0.03 -16.16 -18.54
N ALA A 209 -0.63 -16.67 -17.50
CA ALA A 209 -1.96 -16.18 -17.09
C ALA A 209 -1.92 -14.75 -16.54
N MET A 210 -0.78 -14.28 -16.01
CA MET A 210 -0.63 -12.92 -15.51
C MET A 210 -0.41 -11.87 -16.60
N LYS A 211 -0.08 -12.28 -17.83
CA LYS A 211 0.29 -11.38 -18.92
C LYS A 211 -0.68 -10.20 -19.11
N PRO A 212 -2.01 -10.39 -19.15
CA PRO A 212 -2.93 -9.29 -19.38
C PRO A 212 -2.84 -8.21 -18.29
N GLY A 213 -2.85 -8.61 -17.01
CA GLY A 213 -2.77 -7.67 -15.89
C GLY A 213 -1.42 -6.96 -15.78
N LEU A 214 -0.32 -7.62 -16.19
CA LEU A 214 1.00 -6.96 -16.24
C LEU A 214 1.08 -5.91 -17.35
N LEU A 215 0.42 -6.14 -18.49
CA LEU A 215 0.34 -5.16 -19.57
C LEU A 215 -0.53 -3.97 -19.17
N GLU A 216 -1.68 -4.22 -18.54
CA GLU A 216 -2.55 -3.20 -17.96
C GLU A 216 -1.80 -2.32 -16.96
N ALA A 217 -1.10 -2.92 -15.99
CA ALA A 217 -0.32 -2.19 -14.99
C ALA A 217 0.87 -1.40 -15.56
N MET A 218 1.23 -1.60 -16.83
CA MET A 218 2.25 -0.80 -17.52
C MET A 218 1.64 0.20 -18.52
N ALA A 219 0.31 0.29 -18.59
CA ALA A 219 -0.49 0.97 -19.60
C ALA A 219 -0.15 0.52 -21.05
N MET A 220 0.33 -0.71 -21.21
CA MET A 220 0.71 -1.28 -22.50
C MET A 220 -0.50 -1.82 -23.26
N ASP A 221 -1.60 -2.11 -22.57
CA ASP A 221 -2.91 -2.45 -23.13
C ASP A 221 -3.60 -1.27 -23.84
N GLN A 222 -3.24 -0.04 -23.45
CA GLN A 222 -3.78 1.19 -24.06
C GLN A 222 -3.13 1.55 -25.40
N ILE A 223 -2.01 0.91 -25.77
CA ILE A 223 -1.34 1.12 -27.06
C ILE A 223 -1.64 -0.02 -28.04
N PRO A 224 -1.70 0.24 -29.36
CA PRO A 224 -1.98 -0.78 -30.37
C PRO A 224 -0.99 -1.96 -30.30
N ALA A 225 -1.46 -3.17 -30.60
CA ALA A 225 -0.63 -4.38 -30.57
C ALA A 225 0.53 -4.33 -31.59
N GLU A 226 0.39 -3.53 -32.63
CA GLU A 226 1.39 -3.31 -33.67
C GLU A 226 2.45 -2.25 -33.27
N ASP A 227 2.25 -1.53 -32.16
CA ASP A 227 3.23 -0.57 -31.67
C ASP A 227 4.55 -1.29 -31.34
N PRO A 228 5.70 -0.83 -31.86
CA PRO A 228 6.99 -1.48 -31.62
C PRO A 228 7.33 -1.67 -30.13
N ARG A 229 6.86 -0.77 -29.26
CA ARG A 229 7.06 -0.88 -27.80
C ARG A 229 6.26 -2.05 -27.24
N ARG A 230 5.00 -2.19 -27.64
CA ARG A 230 4.13 -3.30 -27.23
C ARG A 230 4.69 -4.63 -27.73
N GLN A 231 5.11 -4.70 -28.99
CA GLN A 231 5.73 -5.90 -29.55
C GLN A 231 7.02 -6.29 -28.83
N ALA A 232 7.86 -5.32 -28.45
CA ALA A 232 9.08 -5.59 -27.69
C ALA A 232 8.80 -6.16 -26.30
N VAL A 233 7.81 -5.60 -25.59
CA VAL A 233 7.36 -6.13 -24.29
C VAL A 233 6.77 -7.54 -24.44
N ASP A 234 5.92 -7.76 -25.45
CA ASP A 234 5.33 -9.07 -25.72
C ASP A 234 6.39 -10.13 -26.04
N GLN A 235 7.36 -9.83 -26.90
CA GLN A 235 8.46 -10.75 -27.23
C GLN A 235 9.32 -11.09 -26.01
N LEU A 236 9.63 -10.09 -25.18
CA LEU A 236 10.36 -10.32 -23.94
C LEU A 236 9.56 -11.20 -22.97
N PHE A 237 8.25 -10.99 -22.87
CA PHE A 237 7.38 -11.79 -22.02
C PHE A 237 7.31 -13.25 -22.47
N GLU A 238 7.18 -13.50 -23.78
CA GLU A 238 7.22 -14.87 -24.33
C GLU A 238 8.57 -15.55 -24.06
N ALA A 239 9.68 -14.83 -24.18
CA ALA A 239 11.00 -15.36 -23.83
C ALA A 239 11.10 -15.72 -22.34
N LEU A 240 10.54 -14.87 -21.46
CA LEU A 240 10.46 -15.14 -20.02
C LEU A 240 9.64 -16.39 -19.72
N ILE A 241 8.45 -16.55 -20.32
CA ILE A 241 7.64 -17.76 -20.19
C ILE A 241 8.44 -18.99 -20.63
N GLY A 242 9.16 -18.91 -21.75
CA GLY A 242 9.98 -20.02 -22.25
C GLY A 242 11.04 -20.48 -21.24
N VAL A 243 11.78 -19.55 -20.65
CA VAL A 243 12.77 -19.85 -19.61
C VAL A 243 12.10 -20.39 -18.34
N VAL A 244 11.03 -19.74 -17.86
CA VAL A 244 10.32 -20.14 -16.63
C VAL A 244 9.68 -21.53 -16.76
N SER A 245 9.17 -21.88 -17.94
CA SER A 245 8.55 -23.18 -18.23
C SER A 245 9.57 -24.32 -18.37
N THR A 246 10.85 -24.00 -18.55
CA THR A 246 11.91 -24.99 -18.80
C THR A 246 12.41 -25.57 -17.48
N SER A 247 12.41 -26.89 -17.36
CA SER A 247 13.10 -27.59 -16.26
C SER A 247 14.62 -27.55 -16.50
N TYR A 248 15.37 -27.11 -15.50
CA TYR A 248 16.83 -27.07 -15.49
C TYR A 248 17.37 -28.17 -14.55
N SER A 249 18.70 -28.29 -14.39
CA SER A 249 19.30 -29.25 -13.45
C SER A 249 19.04 -28.88 -12.00
N ASP A 250 19.06 -27.57 -11.71
CA ASP A 250 18.83 -27.01 -10.40
C ASP A 250 18.43 -25.52 -10.49
N TYR A 251 18.03 -24.98 -9.34
CA TYR A 251 17.59 -23.59 -9.24
C TYR A 251 18.68 -22.59 -9.64
N ALA A 252 19.97 -22.90 -9.47
CA ALA A 252 21.05 -21.99 -9.85
C ALA A 252 21.18 -21.89 -11.36
N GLU A 253 21.07 -23.00 -12.09
CA GLU A 253 21.01 -23.00 -13.55
C GLU A 253 19.77 -22.24 -14.06
N PHE A 254 18.60 -22.42 -13.44
CA PHE A 254 17.41 -21.63 -13.75
C PHE A 254 17.66 -20.13 -13.60
N GLN A 255 18.25 -19.69 -12.48
CA GLN A 255 18.55 -18.28 -12.24
C GLN A 255 19.54 -17.71 -13.27
N GLN A 256 20.55 -18.48 -13.69
CA GLN A 256 21.50 -18.07 -14.73
C GLN A 256 20.82 -17.82 -16.08
N ASN A 257 19.83 -18.65 -16.45
CA ASN A 257 19.08 -18.49 -17.69
C ASN A 257 18.04 -17.36 -17.60
N LEU A 258 17.48 -17.11 -16.42
CA LEU A 258 16.50 -16.05 -16.18
C LEU A 258 17.15 -14.65 -16.13
N ALA A 259 18.34 -14.53 -15.54
CA ALA A 259 18.97 -13.25 -15.23
C ALA A 259 19.13 -12.29 -16.43
N PRO A 260 19.54 -12.72 -17.65
CA PRO A 260 19.64 -11.83 -18.81
C PRO A 260 18.30 -11.21 -19.21
N LEU A 261 17.22 -12.00 -19.17
CA LEU A 261 15.87 -11.53 -19.49
C LEU A 261 15.36 -10.57 -18.43
N MET A 262 15.65 -10.81 -17.15
CA MET A 262 15.29 -9.88 -16.08
C MET A 262 16.07 -8.56 -16.16
N ALA A 263 17.34 -8.60 -16.56
CA ALA A 263 18.13 -7.40 -16.82
C ALA A 263 17.55 -6.60 -17.99
N GLN A 264 17.16 -7.26 -19.07
CA GLN A 264 16.47 -6.63 -20.20
C GLN A 264 15.10 -6.06 -19.77
N ALA A 265 14.32 -6.80 -18.98
CA ALA A 265 13.03 -6.34 -18.46
C ALA A 265 13.20 -5.05 -17.65
N ARG A 266 14.19 -4.96 -16.77
CA ARG A 266 14.49 -3.73 -16.02
C ARG A 266 14.85 -2.54 -16.91
N GLN A 267 15.44 -2.76 -18.08
CA GLN A 267 15.73 -1.69 -19.04
C GLN A 267 14.47 -1.22 -19.79
N VAL A 268 13.52 -2.13 -20.04
CA VAL A 268 12.30 -1.84 -20.82
C VAL A 268 11.17 -1.30 -19.93
N THR A 269 11.04 -1.83 -18.71
CA THR A 269 9.92 -1.57 -17.79
C THR A 269 10.35 -0.88 -16.50
N GLY A 270 11.64 -0.59 -16.36
CA GLY A 270 12.17 0.16 -15.22
C GLY A 270 11.76 1.62 -15.21
N PRO A 271 12.35 2.41 -14.30
CA PRO A 271 12.04 3.83 -14.15
C PRO A 271 12.23 4.55 -15.47
N ARG A 272 11.19 5.23 -15.95
CA ARG A 272 11.19 5.86 -17.28
C ARG A 272 11.87 7.23 -17.27
N ASP A 273 11.84 7.89 -16.11
CA ASP A 273 12.36 9.22 -15.83
C ASP A 273 12.43 9.48 -14.29
N ASP A 274 12.71 10.72 -13.90
CA ASP A 274 12.79 11.16 -12.50
C ASP A 274 11.41 11.45 -11.87
N SER A 275 10.30 11.11 -12.54
CA SER A 275 8.94 11.30 -11.97
C SER A 275 8.56 10.20 -10.98
N GLY A 276 9.23 9.06 -11.03
CA GLY A 276 8.82 7.85 -10.29
C GLY A 276 7.99 6.88 -11.13
N THR A 277 7.72 7.20 -12.40
CA THR A 277 7.00 6.32 -13.33
C THR A 277 7.73 4.98 -13.48
N GLY A 278 7.02 3.88 -13.24
CA GLY A 278 7.56 2.51 -13.31
C GLY A 278 8.12 1.99 -11.98
N TYR A 279 8.03 2.77 -10.91
CA TYR A 279 8.21 2.29 -9.54
C TYR A 279 6.86 1.97 -8.88
N PHE A 280 6.88 0.94 -8.04
CA PHE A 280 5.69 0.40 -7.38
C PHE A 280 5.99 0.07 -5.93
N VAL A 281 5.00 0.26 -5.06
CA VAL A 281 4.98 -0.30 -3.70
C VAL A 281 3.73 -1.17 -3.55
N PRO A 282 3.70 -2.35 -4.21
CA PRO A 282 2.54 -3.22 -4.11
C PRO A 282 2.45 -3.77 -2.68
N PRO A 283 1.25 -4.08 -2.15
CA PRO A 283 1.11 -4.70 -0.83
C PRO A 283 1.94 -5.98 -0.63
N SER A 284 2.26 -6.69 -1.71
CA SER A 284 3.14 -7.87 -1.69
C SER A 284 4.57 -7.54 -1.25
N ILE A 285 5.04 -6.29 -1.35
CA ILE A 285 6.39 -5.89 -0.90
C ILE A 285 6.63 -6.23 0.56
N PHE A 286 5.63 -6.01 1.42
CA PHE A 286 5.76 -6.28 2.86
C PHE A 286 5.99 -7.77 3.13
N HIS A 287 5.36 -8.63 2.34
CA HIS A 287 5.57 -10.08 2.42
C HIS A 287 6.97 -10.47 1.95
N VAL A 288 7.43 -9.92 0.82
CA VAL A 288 8.75 -10.23 0.25
C VAL A 288 9.89 -9.73 1.15
N VAL A 289 9.73 -8.54 1.74
CA VAL A 289 10.67 -7.98 2.73
C VAL A 289 10.68 -8.85 3.99
N ALA A 290 9.52 -9.31 4.47
CA ALA A 290 9.45 -10.22 5.62
C ALA A 290 10.12 -11.58 5.39
N GLN A 291 10.19 -12.03 4.13
CA GLN A 291 10.96 -13.23 3.74
C GLN A 291 12.46 -12.94 3.54
N GLY A 292 12.92 -11.70 3.68
CA GLY A 292 14.31 -11.30 3.42
C GLY A 292 14.71 -11.30 1.94
N LYS A 293 13.72 -11.37 1.03
CA LYS A 293 13.94 -11.52 -0.42
C LYS A 293 14.01 -10.19 -1.18
N HIS A 294 13.67 -9.09 -0.51
CA HIS A 294 13.79 -7.72 -0.98
C HIS A 294 14.21 -6.83 0.19
N LYS A 295 15.07 -5.84 -0.05
CA LYS A 295 15.76 -5.12 1.03
C LYS A 295 15.70 -3.60 0.81
N GLY A 296 15.41 -2.87 1.88
CA GLY A 296 15.74 -1.46 2.04
C GLY A 296 16.58 -1.28 3.31
N ILE A 297 16.43 -0.15 4.01
CA ILE A 297 17.00 0.04 5.36
C ILE A 297 16.30 -0.86 6.38
N LEU A 298 14.97 -0.97 6.27
CA LEU A 298 14.16 -1.77 7.20
C LEU A 298 13.91 -3.16 6.64
N GLY A 299 14.10 -4.15 7.50
CA GLY A 299 13.49 -5.47 7.33
C GLY A 299 12.10 -5.51 7.97
N LEU A 300 11.45 -6.66 7.83
CA LEU A 300 10.21 -6.96 8.53
C LEU A 300 10.33 -8.35 9.16
N ASP A 301 9.87 -8.49 10.40
CA ASP A 301 9.67 -9.79 11.02
C ASP A 301 8.18 -10.12 11.00
N TYR A 302 7.86 -11.33 10.56
CA TYR A 302 6.49 -11.85 10.65
C TYR A 302 6.10 -12.04 12.12
N VAL A 303 4.97 -11.45 12.52
CA VAL A 303 4.44 -11.51 13.89
C VAL A 303 3.29 -12.50 13.99
N GLY A 304 2.42 -12.56 12.97
CA GLY A 304 1.23 -13.38 13.03
C GLY A 304 0.28 -13.14 11.87
N HIS A 305 -0.88 -13.80 11.96
CA HIS A 305 -2.03 -13.52 11.12
C HIS A 305 -3.23 -13.20 12.00
N GLY A 306 -4.14 -12.38 11.49
CA GLY A 306 -5.42 -12.18 12.11
C GLY A 306 -6.49 -11.74 11.12
N LEU A 307 -7.69 -11.66 11.67
CA LEU A 307 -8.88 -11.15 11.02
C LEU A 307 -9.30 -9.90 11.78
N HIS A 308 -9.72 -8.87 11.04
CA HIS A 308 -10.27 -7.67 11.68
C HIS A 308 -11.51 -8.05 12.50
N ALA A 309 -11.72 -7.43 13.67
CA ALA A 309 -12.82 -7.83 14.54
C ALA A 309 -14.19 -7.75 13.82
N SER A 310 -14.37 -6.79 12.91
CA SER A 310 -15.59 -6.63 12.10
C SER A 310 -15.91 -7.82 11.19
N VAL A 311 -14.92 -8.63 10.80
CA VAL A 311 -15.16 -9.83 9.98
C VAL A 311 -15.42 -11.08 10.82
N THR A 312 -15.19 -11.01 12.14
CA THR A 312 -15.37 -12.14 13.08
C THR A 312 -16.53 -11.94 14.04
N LYS A 313 -16.96 -10.69 14.24
CA LYS A 313 -18.12 -10.31 15.02
C LYS A 313 -19.00 -9.47 14.11
N LYS A 314 -20.29 -9.83 13.97
CA LYS A 314 -21.30 -8.81 13.64
C LYS A 314 -21.13 -7.75 14.72
N ILE A 315 -20.57 -6.60 14.36
CA ILE A 315 -20.65 -5.43 15.22
C ILE A 315 -22.15 -5.19 15.29
N ALA A 316 -22.77 -5.54 16.43
CA ALA A 316 -24.14 -5.14 16.70
C ALA A 316 -24.14 -3.63 16.47
N ASN A 317 -24.97 -3.17 15.53
CA ASN A 317 -25.09 -1.76 15.15
C ASN A 317 -24.88 -0.94 16.41
N VAL A 318 -23.75 -0.23 16.46
CA VAL A 318 -23.62 0.85 17.44
C VAL A 318 -24.75 1.75 17.02
N SER A 319 -25.82 1.73 17.83
CA SER A 319 -26.95 2.61 17.68
C SER A 319 -26.36 3.98 17.41
N GLN A 320 -26.62 4.49 16.22
CA GLN A 320 -26.56 5.92 15.99
C GLN A 320 -27.42 6.50 17.11
N GLU A 321 -26.77 7.10 18.10
CA GLU A 321 -27.42 8.14 18.87
C GLU A 321 -27.60 9.27 17.87
N GLU A 322 -28.70 9.17 17.10
CA GLU A 322 -29.24 10.30 16.36
C GLU A 322 -29.56 11.35 17.42
N GLU A 323 -28.77 12.42 17.42
CA GLU A 323 -29.25 13.69 17.95
C GLU A 323 -30.57 14.00 17.24
N GLU A 324 -31.65 14.11 18.02
CA GLU A 324 -32.94 14.58 17.53
C GLU A 324 -32.76 16.01 16.96
N ASP A 325 -32.54 16.12 15.65
CA ASP A 325 -32.83 17.34 14.90
C ASP A 325 -34.32 17.32 14.52
N PRO A 326 -35.16 18.17 15.13
CA PRO A 326 -36.58 18.19 14.86
C PRO A 326 -36.83 18.97 13.56
N GLY A 327 -36.49 18.38 12.42
CA GLY A 327 -36.97 18.91 11.15
C GLY A 327 -36.16 18.62 9.92
N LEU A 328 -36.10 17.36 9.48
CA LEU A 328 -36.19 17.07 8.06
C LEU A 328 -36.61 15.60 7.85
N VAL A 329 -37.90 15.38 7.57
CA VAL A 329 -38.39 14.06 7.18
C VAL A 329 -37.98 13.83 5.73
N VAL A 330 -36.82 13.20 5.53
CA VAL A 330 -36.49 12.55 4.26
C VAL A 330 -37.17 11.18 4.29
N VAL A 331 -38.36 11.09 3.69
CA VAL A 331 -38.98 9.80 3.40
C VAL A 331 -38.20 9.21 2.23
N GLU A 332 -37.21 8.36 2.52
CA GLU A 332 -36.69 7.46 1.49
C GLU A 332 -37.83 6.53 1.04
N PRO A 333 -38.01 6.28 -0.26
CA PRO A 333 -39.07 5.40 -0.72
C PRO A 333 -38.74 3.98 -0.24
N GLU A 334 -39.53 3.48 0.70
CA GLU A 334 -39.53 2.05 1.06
C GLU A 334 -39.64 1.24 -0.23
N ASN A 335 -38.57 0.54 -0.59
CA ASN A 335 -38.62 -0.41 -1.68
C ASN A 335 -39.45 -1.60 -1.18
N PRO A 336 -40.67 -1.83 -1.71
CA PRO A 336 -41.57 -2.84 -1.17
C PRO A 336 -41.06 -4.28 -1.34
N PHE A 337 -39.94 -4.47 -2.05
CA PHE A 337 -39.31 -5.76 -2.31
C PHE A 337 -37.94 -5.93 -1.63
N ALA A 338 -37.61 -5.09 -0.64
CA ALA A 338 -36.45 -5.30 0.22
C ALA A 338 -36.57 -6.66 0.94
N GLY A 339 -35.54 -7.49 0.86
CA GLY A 339 -35.51 -8.83 1.46
C GLY A 339 -36.45 -9.86 0.80
N SER A 340 -36.88 -9.62 -0.45
CA SER A 340 -37.84 -10.46 -1.16
C SER A 340 -37.31 -10.94 -2.51
N CYS A 341 -37.71 -12.15 -2.91
CA CYS A 341 -37.51 -12.68 -4.25
C CYS A 341 -38.54 -12.22 -5.29
N GLN A 342 -39.51 -11.39 -4.90
CA GLN A 342 -40.49 -10.85 -5.82
C GLN A 342 -39.77 -10.01 -6.91
N ALA A 343 -39.81 -10.52 -8.14
CA ALA A 343 -39.11 -9.98 -9.32
C ALA A 343 -37.57 -10.04 -9.29
N ALA A 344 -36.97 -10.90 -8.44
CA ALA A 344 -35.52 -11.05 -8.30
C ALA A 344 -35.01 -12.49 -8.52
N CYS A 345 -35.84 -13.41 -9.01
CA CYS A 345 -35.45 -14.80 -9.25
C CYS A 345 -34.19 -14.93 -10.13
N GLY A 346 -33.21 -15.69 -9.66
CA GLY A 346 -31.89 -15.84 -10.29
C GLY A 346 -30.84 -14.79 -9.91
N GLY A 347 -31.17 -13.84 -9.03
CA GLY A 347 -30.25 -12.77 -8.60
C GLY A 347 -30.41 -12.42 -7.11
N SER A 348 -29.95 -11.23 -6.70
CA SER A 348 -30.10 -10.73 -5.33
C SER A 348 -31.43 -9.99 -5.12
N SER A 349 -31.93 -9.96 -3.88
CA SER A 349 -33.05 -9.08 -3.49
C SER A 349 -32.74 -7.61 -3.81
N ALA A 350 -33.78 -6.78 -3.86
CA ALA A 350 -33.64 -5.38 -4.28
C ALA A 350 -32.78 -4.51 -3.34
N ASP A 351 -32.58 -4.95 -2.10
CA ASP A 351 -31.71 -4.36 -1.08
C ASP A 351 -30.42 -5.17 -0.85
N GLY A 352 -30.20 -6.25 -1.61
CA GLY A 352 -29.01 -7.10 -1.50
C GLY A 352 -28.90 -7.89 -0.19
N SER A 353 -29.98 -7.97 0.60
CA SER A 353 -29.96 -8.64 1.91
C SER A 353 -30.05 -10.16 1.83
N CYS A 354 -30.50 -10.72 0.69
CA CYS A 354 -30.58 -12.14 0.42
C CYS A 354 -30.52 -12.47 -1.08
N TRP A 355 -30.38 -13.75 -1.42
CA TRP A 355 -30.26 -14.24 -2.80
C TRP A 355 -31.43 -15.14 -3.20
N CYS A 356 -31.76 -15.10 -4.49
CA CYS A 356 -32.87 -15.78 -5.13
C CYS A 356 -32.40 -16.69 -6.28
N ASP A 357 -31.12 -17.04 -6.30
CA ASP A 357 -30.52 -17.96 -7.26
C ASP A 357 -30.52 -19.42 -6.76
N THR A 358 -30.06 -20.34 -7.59
CA THR A 358 -30.01 -21.77 -7.25
C THR A 358 -28.89 -22.13 -6.28
N ALA A 359 -27.91 -21.24 -6.09
CA ALA A 359 -26.78 -21.45 -5.20
C ALA A 359 -27.07 -20.98 -3.77
N CYS A 360 -28.11 -20.18 -3.55
CA CYS A 360 -28.40 -19.60 -2.24
C CYS A 360 -28.59 -20.66 -1.13
N ALA A 361 -29.06 -21.86 -1.48
CA ALA A 361 -29.25 -22.95 -0.52
C ALA A 361 -27.92 -23.53 -0.04
N GLU A 362 -26.88 -23.48 -0.87
CA GLU A 362 -25.51 -23.89 -0.52
C GLU A 362 -24.85 -22.86 0.40
N TYR A 363 -25.10 -21.56 0.16
CA TYR A 363 -24.55 -20.46 0.94
C TYR A 363 -25.36 -20.08 2.18
N GLY A 364 -26.61 -20.54 2.27
CA GLY A 364 -27.51 -20.26 3.40
C GLY A 364 -28.02 -18.83 3.44
N ASP A 365 -28.10 -18.16 2.28
CA ASP A 365 -28.47 -16.76 2.11
C ASP A 365 -29.75 -16.57 1.27
N CYS A 366 -30.55 -17.62 1.10
CA CYS A 366 -31.83 -17.53 0.41
C CYS A 366 -32.80 -16.54 1.08
N CYS A 367 -33.54 -15.75 0.30
CA CYS A 367 -34.67 -15.00 0.84
C CYS A 367 -35.76 -15.96 1.34
N SER A 368 -36.50 -15.54 2.37
CA SER A 368 -37.51 -16.38 3.02
C SER A 368 -38.67 -16.79 2.11
N ASP A 369 -38.90 -16.03 1.03
CA ASP A 369 -39.99 -16.17 0.07
C ASP A 369 -39.55 -16.75 -1.28
N ILE A 370 -38.32 -17.27 -1.40
CA ILE A 370 -37.80 -17.84 -2.66
C ILE A 370 -38.70 -18.95 -3.21
N GLN A 371 -39.28 -19.78 -2.34
CA GLN A 371 -40.20 -20.85 -2.73
C GLN A 371 -41.58 -20.33 -3.16
N GLU A 372 -41.95 -19.11 -2.74
CA GLU A 372 -43.23 -18.49 -3.12
C GLU A 372 -43.14 -17.81 -4.49
N HIS A 373 -42.00 -17.20 -4.81
CA HIS A 373 -41.82 -16.40 -6.03
C HIS A 373 -41.04 -17.08 -7.15
N CYS A 374 -40.16 -18.03 -6.83
CA CYS A 374 -39.20 -18.61 -7.78
C CYS A 374 -39.32 -20.14 -7.91
N ALA A 375 -40.41 -20.73 -7.42
CA ALA A 375 -40.69 -22.15 -7.62
C ALA A 375 -41.15 -22.42 -9.06
N GLU A 376 -40.18 -22.69 -9.95
CA GLU A 376 -40.36 -23.43 -11.22
C GLU A 376 -39.31 -24.53 -11.36
#